data_AF-A0A268HDF3-F1
#
_entry.id   AF-A0A268HDF3-F1
#
_cell.length_a   1.000
_cell.length_b   1.000
_cell.length_c   1.000
_cell.angle_alpha   90.00
_cell.angle_beta   90.00
_cell.angle_gamma   90.00
#
_symmetry.space_group_name_H-M   'P 1'
#
loop_
_entity.id
_entity.type
_entity.pdbx_description
1 polymer ?
#
loop_
_entity_poly.entity_id
_entity_poly.type
_entity_poly.pdbx_seq_one_letter_code
_entity_poly.pdbx_strand_id
1 'polypeptide(L)'
;MMKTFVSFIQSWGIMFMFSILATSIYIYAFIGNNTMDIALVPQNLLITFVLTWIQILILGRANESNILTRSLLFLLVVLGTFTGSAALFGWFDTGNWKLLGLLFALVIFIYIVLWAIYRLIHSVEAKQLNEELANYKRKKARANENH
;
A
#
# COMPACT_ATOMS: atom_id res chain seq x y z
N MET A 1 18.44 5.27 10.92
CA MET A 1 18.42 3.79 10.78
C MET A 1 17.18 3.19 11.42
N MET A 2 16.96 3.35 12.74
CA MET A 2 15.78 2.81 13.44
C MET A 2 14.43 3.29 12.87
N LYS A 3 14.27 4.58 12.57
CA LYS A 3 13.03 5.13 11.96
C LYS A 3 12.71 4.53 10.58
N THR A 4 13.73 4.33 9.74
CA THR A 4 13.60 3.75 8.40
C THR A 4 13.20 2.28 8.47
N PHE A 5 13.79 1.54 9.42
CA PHE A 5 13.46 0.13 9.63
C PHE A 5 12.04 -0.08 10.15
N VAL A 6 11.60 0.74 11.10
CA VAL A 6 10.21 0.70 11.61
C VAL A 6 9.21 1.02 10.50
N SER A 7 9.48 2.04 9.68
CA SER A 7 8.63 2.40 8.53
C SER A 7 8.57 1.28 7.48
N PHE A 8 9.68 0.57 7.25
CA PHE A 8 9.71 -0.62 6.38
C PHE A 8 8.79 -1.71 6.92
N ILE A 9 8.95 -2.09 8.20
CA ILE A 9 8.14 -3.16 8.82
C ILE A 9 6.66 -2.81 8.77
N GLN A 10 6.29 -1.56 9.05
CA GLN A 10 4.90 -1.10 8.97
C GLN A 10 4.35 -1.24 7.55
N SER A 11 5.09 -0.77 6.55
CA SER A 11 4.67 -0.85 5.14
C SER A 11 4.53 -2.30 4.68
N TRP A 12 5.49 -3.15 5.04
CA TRP A 12 5.46 -4.58 4.76
C TRP A 12 4.28 -5.28 5.43
N GLY A 13 4.04 -5.01 6.71
CA GLY A 13 2.91 -5.59 7.46
C GLY A 13 1.57 -5.20 6.85
N ILE A 14 1.40 -3.94 6.44
CA ILE A 14 0.20 -3.46 5.74
C ILE A 14 0.05 -4.19 4.40
N MET A 15 1.11 -4.25 3.58
CA MET A 15 1.05 -4.97 2.30
C MET A 15 0.70 -6.44 2.48
N PHE A 16 1.36 -7.12 3.42
CA PHE A 16 1.10 -8.52 3.71
C PHE A 16 -0.34 -8.76 4.15
N MET A 17 -0.86 -7.94 5.08
CA MET A 17 -2.24 -8.05 5.55
C MET A 17 -3.25 -7.86 4.41
N PHE A 18 -3.10 -6.83 3.58
CA PHE A 18 -4.01 -6.61 2.46
C PHE A 18 -3.85 -7.66 1.36
N SER A 19 -2.63 -8.14 1.13
CA SER A 19 -2.33 -9.23 0.20
C SER A 19 -3.06 -10.51 0.58
N ILE A 20 -2.90 -10.96 1.83
CA ILE A 20 -3.52 -12.21 2.29
C ILE A 20 -5.04 -12.07 2.36
N LEU A 21 -5.56 -10.90 2.75
CA LEU A 21 -6.99 -10.62 2.77
C LEU A 21 -7.56 -10.63 1.35
N ALA A 22 -6.88 -10.00 0.39
CA ALA A 22 -7.26 -10.00 -1.01
C ALA A 22 -7.31 -11.41 -1.59
N THR A 23 -6.24 -12.19 -1.41
CA THR A 23 -6.19 -13.57 -1.93
C THR A 23 -7.19 -14.48 -1.23
N SER A 24 -7.39 -14.31 0.08
CA SER A 24 -8.37 -15.11 0.83
C SER A 24 -9.80 -14.84 0.38
N ILE A 25 -10.19 -13.55 0.27
CA ILE A 25 -11.50 -13.17 -0.27
C ILE A 25 -11.64 -13.69 -1.70
N TYR A 26 -10.57 -13.61 -2.48
CA TYR A 26 -10.61 -14.03 -3.86
C TYR A 26 -10.88 -15.54 -4.01
N ILE A 27 -10.14 -16.37 -3.26
CA ILE A 27 -10.30 -17.83 -3.26
C ILE A 27 -11.66 -18.22 -2.69
N TYR A 28 -12.08 -17.63 -1.58
CA TYR A 28 -13.34 -17.97 -0.93
C TYR A 28 -14.56 -17.55 -1.78
N ALA A 29 -14.61 -16.29 -2.21
CA ALA A 29 -15.80 -15.71 -2.82
C ALA A 29 -15.94 -16.02 -4.32
N PHE A 30 -14.84 -16.15 -5.06
CA PHE A 30 -14.89 -16.30 -6.53
C PHE A 30 -14.48 -17.67 -7.03
N ILE A 31 -13.57 -18.36 -6.34
CA ILE A 31 -13.24 -19.77 -6.65
C ILE A 31 -14.21 -20.71 -5.93
N GLY A 32 -14.83 -20.25 -4.83
CA GLY A 32 -15.78 -21.05 -4.04
C GLY A 32 -15.08 -22.12 -3.20
N ASN A 33 -13.76 -22.01 -3.02
CA ASN A 33 -13.01 -22.97 -2.21
C ASN A 33 -12.98 -22.51 -0.75
N ASN A 34 -13.51 -23.35 0.14
CA ASN A 34 -13.53 -23.10 1.58
C ASN A 34 -12.20 -23.50 2.26
N THR A 35 -11.30 -24.15 1.53
CA THR A 35 -9.96 -24.48 2.02
C THR A 35 -8.92 -23.66 1.27
N MET A 36 -7.94 -23.17 2.03
CA MET A 36 -6.82 -22.42 1.49
C MET A 36 -5.56 -23.21 1.79
N ASP A 37 -4.71 -23.38 0.78
CA ASP A 37 -3.41 -24.04 0.98
C ASP A 37 -2.58 -23.22 1.98
N ILE A 38 -2.04 -23.89 2.99
CA ILE A 38 -1.18 -23.27 4.00
C ILE A 38 0.06 -22.65 3.36
N ALA A 39 0.52 -23.17 2.22
CA ALA A 39 1.65 -22.63 1.46
C ALA A 39 1.39 -21.19 0.95
N LEU A 40 0.13 -20.77 0.82
CA LEU A 40 -0.23 -19.44 0.35
C LEU A 40 0.29 -18.34 1.30
N VAL A 41 0.30 -18.60 2.61
CA VAL A 41 0.72 -17.64 3.64
C VAL A 41 2.22 -17.29 3.53
N PRO A 42 3.17 -18.25 3.59
CA PRO A 42 4.59 -17.94 3.44
C PRO A 42 4.94 -17.41 2.05
N GLN A 43 4.22 -17.82 0.99
CA GLN A 43 4.44 -17.27 -0.35
C GLN A 43 4.03 -15.79 -0.42
N ASN A 44 2.85 -15.42 0.09
CA ASN A 44 2.44 -14.02 0.20
C ASN A 44 3.42 -13.21 1.05
N LEU A 45 3.91 -13.78 2.15
CA LEU A 45 4.88 -13.14 3.04
C LEU A 45 6.18 -12.77 2.31
N LEU A 46 6.73 -13.70 1.53
CA LEU A 46 7.92 -13.47 0.72
C LEU A 46 7.68 -12.47 -0.42
N ILE A 47 6.58 -12.61 -1.15
CA ILE A 47 6.24 -11.73 -2.28
C ILE A 47 6.07 -10.28 -1.80
N THR A 48 5.30 -10.09 -0.73
CA THR A 48 5.07 -8.74 -0.17
C THR A 48 6.33 -8.14 0.45
N PHE A 49 7.23 -8.95 0.99
CA PHE A 49 8.55 -8.48 1.42
C PHE A 49 9.34 -7.88 0.25
N VAL A 50 9.42 -8.58 -0.88
CA VAL A 50 10.08 -8.09 -2.09
C VAL A 50 9.38 -6.85 -2.66
N LEU A 51 8.04 -6.85 -2.72
CA LEU A 51 7.27 -5.71 -3.19
C LEU A 51 7.48 -4.47 -2.30
N THR A 52 7.66 -4.62 -1.00
CA THR A 52 7.94 -3.49 -0.10
C THR A 52 9.30 -2.86 -0.41
N TRP A 53 10.32 -3.68 -0.72
CA TRP A 53 11.61 -3.16 -1.20
C TRP A 53 11.46 -2.39 -2.51
N ILE A 54 10.73 -2.96 -3.47
CA ILE A 54 10.46 -2.30 -4.75
C ILE A 54 9.69 -0.99 -4.56
N GLN A 55 8.70 -0.98 -3.65
CA GLN A 55 7.93 0.21 -3.30
C GLN A 55 8.85 1.34 -2.86
N ILE A 56 9.80 1.06 -1.96
CA ILE A 56 10.75 2.06 -1.46
C ILE A 56 11.65 2.56 -2.58
N LEU A 57 12.07 1.70 -3.49
CA LEU A 57 12.90 2.12 -4.64
C LEU A 57 12.13 3.03 -5.61
N ILE A 58 10.86 2.73 -5.89
CA ILE A 58 10.04 3.47 -6.84
C ILE A 58 9.49 4.77 -6.22
N LEU A 59 8.94 4.69 -5.00
CA LEU A 59 8.25 5.79 -4.32
C LEU A 59 9.15 6.61 -3.37
N GLY A 60 10.26 6.06 -2.88
CA GLY A 60 11.10 6.72 -1.87
C GLY A 60 11.81 8.00 -2.34
N ARG A 61 11.82 8.29 -3.64
CA ARG A 61 12.34 9.55 -4.22
C ARG A 61 11.27 10.33 -5.01
N ALA A 62 9.99 10.05 -4.77
CA ALA A 62 8.93 10.73 -5.50
C ALA A 62 8.76 12.16 -4.96
N ASN A 63 8.96 13.16 -5.82
CA ASN A 63 8.42 14.49 -5.57
C ASN A 63 6.88 14.43 -5.65
N GLU A 64 6.22 15.33 -4.95
CA GLU A 64 4.75 15.39 -4.83
C GLU A 64 4.05 15.44 -6.20
N SER A 65 4.67 16.10 -7.20
CA SER A 65 4.18 16.15 -8.59
C SER A 65 4.20 14.80 -9.33
N ASN A 66 5.08 13.87 -8.92
CA ASN A 66 5.31 12.59 -9.59
C ASN A 66 4.75 11.41 -8.80
N ILE A 67 4.14 11.67 -7.64
CA ILE A 67 3.66 10.62 -6.75
C ILE A 67 2.55 9.80 -7.42
N LEU A 68 1.64 10.43 -8.16
CA LEU A 68 0.55 9.75 -8.86
C LEU A 68 1.07 8.79 -9.93
N THR A 69 1.98 9.25 -10.79
CA THR A 69 2.55 8.44 -11.88
C THR A 69 3.35 7.26 -11.33
N ARG A 70 4.19 7.50 -10.30
CA ARG A 70 4.98 6.43 -9.69
C ARG A 70 4.11 5.43 -8.92
N SER A 71 3.02 5.90 -8.31
CA SER A 71 2.00 5.06 -7.69
C SER A 71 1.33 4.14 -8.72
N LEU A 72 0.94 4.67 -9.89
CA LEU A 72 0.38 3.87 -10.99
C LEU A 72 1.39 2.86 -11.53
N LEU A 73 2.66 3.24 -11.68
CA LEU A 73 3.73 2.30 -12.07
C LEU A 73 3.90 1.19 -11.04
N PHE A 74 3.87 1.52 -9.75
CA PHE A 74 3.95 0.52 -8.69
C PHE A 74 2.73 -0.41 -8.68
N LEU A 75 1.53 0.11 -8.95
CA LEU A 75 0.33 -0.71 -9.11
C LEU A 75 0.48 -1.73 -10.25
N LEU A 76 1.05 -1.33 -11.39
CA LEU A 76 1.33 -2.26 -12.49
C LEU A 76 2.32 -3.35 -12.08
N VAL A 77 3.36 -2.99 -11.30
CA VAL A 77 4.30 -3.97 -10.74
C VAL A 77 3.57 -4.95 -9.83
N VAL A 78 2.72 -4.46 -8.92
CA VAL A 78 1.93 -5.32 -8.01
C VAL A 78 1.04 -6.28 -8.80
N LEU A 79 0.26 -5.78 -9.77
CA LEU A 79 -0.60 -6.61 -10.61
C LEU A 79 0.19 -7.68 -11.37
N GLY A 80 1.33 -7.30 -11.96
CA GLY A 80 2.23 -8.22 -12.65
C GLY A 80 2.80 -9.28 -11.71
N THR A 81 3.26 -8.90 -10.51
CA THR A 81 3.80 -9.82 -9.52
C THR A 81 2.76 -10.80 -9.01
N PHE A 82 1.53 -10.36 -8.73
CA PHE A 82 0.46 -11.27 -8.28
C PHE A 82 0.02 -12.23 -9.39
N THR A 83 -0.09 -11.75 -10.63
CA THR A 83 -0.41 -12.60 -11.78
C THR A 83 0.69 -13.63 -12.03
N GLY A 84 1.94 -13.19 -12.01
CA GLY A 84 3.10 -14.06 -12.17
C GLY A 84 3.21 -15.09 -11.05
N SER A 85 2.97 -14.66 -9.80
CA SER A 85 2.98 -15.57 -8.64
C SER A 85 1.84 -16.58 -8.72
N ALA A 86 0.64 -16.16 -9.12
CA ALA A 86 -0.47 -17.07 -9.32
C ALA A 86 -0.19 -18.12 -10.41
N ALA A 87 0.48 -17.72 -11.51
CA ALA A 87 0.91 -18.64 -12.56
C ALA A 87 2.03 -19.59 -12.10
N LEU A 88 3.00 -19.10 -11.34
CA LEU A 88 4.16 -19.88 -10.87
C LEU A 88 3.80 -20.87 -9.76
N PHE A 89 2.95 -20.46 -8.82
CA PHE A 89 2.57 -21.26 -7.66
C PHE A 89 1.22 -21.96 -7.83
N GLY A 90 0.52 -21.73 -8.96
CA GLY A 90 -0.77 -22.36 -9.24
C GLY A 90 -1.89 -21.94 -8.29
N TRP A 91 -1.88 -20.70 -7.80
CA TRP A 91 -2.88 -20.22 -6.83
C TRP A 91 -4.31 -20.27 -7.36
N PHE A 92 -4.48 -20.04 -8.67
CA PHE A 92 -5.76 -20.10 -9.37
C PHE A 92 -5.52 -20.22 -10.88
N ASP A 93 -6.56 -20.59 -11.63
CA ASP A 93 -6.50 -20.69 -13.08
C ASP A 93 -6.31 -19.30 -13.73
N THR A 94 -5.10 -19.04 -14.21
CA THR A 94 -4.73 -17.79 -14.90
C THR A 94 -5.22 -17.73 -16.35
N GLY A 95 -5.65 -18.85 -16.92
CA GLY A 95 -6.28 -18.90 -18.25
C GLY A 95 -7.72 -18.36 -18.23
N ASN A 96 -8.35 -18.30 -17.05
CA ASN A 96 -9.68 -17.74 -16.89
C ASN A 96 -9.63 -16.21 -16.74
N TRP A 97 -9.76 -15.51 -17.87
CA TRP A 97 -9.74 -14.05 -17.94
C TRP A 97 -10.78 -13.35 -17.04
N LYS A 98 -11.92 -13.99 -16.73
CA LYS A 98 -12.93 -13.40 -15.84
C LYS A 98 -12.44 -13.36 -14.39
N LEU A 99 -11.86 -14.47 -13.94
CA LEU A 99 -11.27 -14.59 -12.61
C LEU A 99 -10.08 -13.62 -12.47
N LEU A 100 -9.19 -13.57 -13.47
CA LEU A 100 -8.08 -12.64 -13.48
C LEU A 100 -8.53 -11.17 -13.41
N GLY A 101 -9.58 -10.80 -14.18
CA GLY A 101 -10.17 -9.47 -14.13
C GLY A 101 -10.75 -9.10 -12.76
N LEU A 102 -11.36 -10.06 -12.06
CA LEU A 102 -11.87 -9.87 -10.70
C LEU A 102 -10.74 -9.62 -9.69
N LEU A 103 -9.63 -10.36 -9.79
CA LEU A 103 -8.45 -10.10 -8.96
C LEU A 103 -7.94 -8.68 -9.18
N PHE A 104 -7.85 -8.24 -10.44
CA PHE A 104 -7.35 -6.91 -10.77
C PHE A 104 -8.27 -5.83 -10.21
N ALA A 105 -9.59 -5.98 -10.38
CA ALA A 105 -10.57 -5.08 -9.81
C ALA A 105 -10.43 -4.97 -8.28
N LEU A 106 -10.23 -6.11 -7.60
CA LEU A 106 -10.07 -6.15 -6.15
C LEU A 106 -8.78 -5.48 -5.69
N VAL A 107 -7.65 -5.72 -6.36
CA VAL A 107 -6.37 -5.05 -6.06
C VAL A 107 -6.46 -3.54 -6.31
N ILE A 108 -7.07 -3.11 -7.42
CA ILE A 108 -7.30 -1.69 -7.74
C ILE A 108 -8.19 -1.05 -6.66
N PHE A 109 -9.25 -1.74 -6.22
CA PHE A 109 -10.13 -1.24 -5.17
C PHE A 109 -9.37 -1.03 -3.86
N ILE A 110 -8.58 -2.01 -3.41
CA ILE A 110 -7.72 -1.86 -2.22
C ILE A 110 -6.75 -0.70 -2.39
N TYR A 111 -6.17 -0.54 -3.58
CA TYR A 111 -5.25 0.55 -3.88
C TYR A 111 -5.92 1.93 -3.75
N ILE A 112 -7.14 2.07 -4.26
CA ILE A 112 -7.95 3.30 -4.13
C ILE A 112 -8.25 3.59 -2.64
N VAL A 113 -8.63 2.56 -1.87
CA VAL A 113 -8.90 2.71 -0.43
C VAL A 113 -7.65 3.18 0.31
N LEU A 114 -6.50 2.56 0.08
CA LEU A 114 -5.23 2.96 0.69
C LEU A 114 -4.83 4.40 0.30
N TRP A 115 -5.04 4.76 -0.97
CA TRP A 115 -4.78 6.11 -1.45
C TRP A 115 -5.70 7.16 -0.80
N ALA A 116 -6.99 6.83 -0.61
CA ALA A 116 -7.93 7.69 0.10
C ALA A 116 -7.54 7.88 1.57
N ILE A 117 -7.15 6.80 2.25
CA ILE A 117 -6.66 6.86 3.64
C ILE A 117 -5.41 7.74 3.73
N TYR A 118 -4.44 7.55 2.83
CA TYR A 118 -3.24 8.37 2.76
C TYR A 118 -3.58 9.86 2.60
N ARG A 119 -4.49 10.19 1.67
CA ARG A 119 -4.93 11.57 1.43
C ARG A 119 -5.62 12.17 2.66
N LEU A 120 -6.43 11.39 3.36
CA LEU A 120 -7.09 11.83 4.59
C LEU A 120 -6.08 12.14 5.70
N ILE A 121 -5.15 11.23 5.97
CA ILE A 121 -4.09 11.42 6.98
C ILE A 121 -3.27 12.68 6.64
N HIS A 122 -2.81 12.80 5.40
CA HIS A 122 -2.00 13.94 4.98
C HIS A 122 -2.74 15.27 5.07
N SER A 123 -4.07 15.26 4.85
CA SER A 123 -4.90 16.46 5.01
C SER A 123 -5.05 16.89 6.48
N VAL A 124 -5.06 15.93 7.40
CA VAL A 124 -5.13 16.18 8.85
C VAL A 124 -3.79 16.70 9.36
N GLU A 125 -2.68 16.07 8.97
CA GLU A 125 -1.33 16.51 9.32
C GLU A 125 -1.03 17.92 8.80
N ALA A 126 -1.44 18.23 7.57
CA ALA A 126 -1.28 19.57 7.00
C ALA A 126 -2.04 20.64 7.80
N LYS A 127 -3.25 20.31 8.32
CA LYS A 127 -4.01 21.21 9.19
C LYS A 127 -3.30 21.43 10.53
N GLN A 128 -2.84 20.34 11.17
CA GLN A 128 -2.13 20.42 12.44
C GLN A 128 -0.84 21.24 12.33
N LEU A 129 -0.05 21.02 11.27
CA LEU A 129 1.18 21.77 11.03
C LEU A 129 0.91 23.27 10.84
N ASN A 130 -0.16 23.62 10.12
CA ASN A 130 -0.56 25.02 9.95
C ASN A 130 -1.01 25.67 11.26
N GLU A 131 -1.73 24.93 12.13
CA GLU A 131 -2.11 25.41 13.45
C GLU A 131 -0.89 25.61 14.35
N GLU A 132 0.08 24.68 14.34
CA GLU A 132 1.33 24.84 15.07
C GLU A 132 2.12 26.06 14.59
N LEU A 133 2.28 26.24 13.27
CA LEU A 133 2.95 27.41 12.70
C LEU A 133 2.26 28.72 13.06
N ALA A 134 0.92 28.75 13.06
CA ALA A 134 0.15 29.92 13.50
C ALA A 134 0.39 30.21 14.99
N ASN A 135 0.43 29.18 15.83
CA ASN A 135 0.71 29.31 17.26
C ASN A 135 2.15 29.77 17.53
N TYR A 136 3.14 29.27 16.79
CA TYR A 136 4.53 29.74 16.86
C TYR A 136 4.65 31.21 16.44
N LYS A 137 4.00 31.63 15.35
CA LYS A 137 3.97 33.04 14.91
C LYS A 137 3.31 33.94 15.96
N ARG A 138 2.19 33.52 16.55
CA ARG A 138 1.50 34.26 17.62
C ARG A 138 2.37 34.39 18.88
N LYS A 139 3.07 33.33 19.28
CA LYS A 139 4.03 33.36 20.41
C LYS A 139 5.19 34.32 20.14
N LYS A 140 5.75 34.30 18.91
CA LYS A 140 6.84 35.20 18.52
C LYS A 140 6.39 36.68 18.48
N ALA A 141 5.19 36.96 17.99
CA ALA A 141 4.64 38.32 17.97
C ALA A 141 4.47 38.90 19.39
N ARG A 142 3.88 38.14 20.32
CA ARG A 142 3.72 38.58 21.72
C ARG A 142 5.06 38.78 22.46
N ALA A 143 6.08 37.99 22.12
CA ALA A 143 7.42 38.16 22.69
C ALA A 143 8.10 39.46 22.24
N ASN A 144 7.79 39.95 21.03
CA ASN A 144 8.31 41.21 20.49
C ASN A 144 7.54 42.45 20.98
N GLU A 145 6.29 42.31 21.44
CA GLU A 145 5.50 43.43 22.01
C GLU A 145 5.86 43.72 23.48
N ASN A 146 6.53 42.78 24.17
CA ASN A 146 6.95 42.90 25.57
C ASN A 146 8.41 43.34 25.74
N HIS A 147 9.07 43.76 24.65
CA HIS A 147 10.44 44.28 24.60
C HIS A 147 10.43 45.71 24.07
#